data_AF-A0A6J4RV36-F1
#
_entry.id   AF-A0A6J4RV36-F1
#
_cell.length_a   1.000
_cell.length_b   1.000
_cell.length_c   1.000
_cell.angle_alpha   90.00
_cell.angle_beta   90.00
_cell.angle_gamma   90.00
#
_symmetry.space_group_name_H-M   'P 1'
#
loop_
_entity.id
_entity.type
_entity.pdbx_description
1 polymer ?
#
loop_
_entity_poly.entity_id
_entity_poly.type
_entity_poly.pdbx_seq_one_letter_code
_entity_poly.pdbx_strand_id
1 'polypeptide(L)'
;QRIYQEPVKPELIRRRIEEIKDQGVVTAASLTPQRVSKYYELALEAGLDILVIQGTVVSAEHVSMTSEPLNLKEFIRSVGVPVIVGGCASYHTGLHLMRTGAAGVLVGVGPGQACTTRGVLGVGVPQATAIADVAGARSTHMLETGEYVQVIADGGMRTGGDVSKAIACGADAVMIGSPLARAHEAPGHGFHWGMATFHPSLPRGARVQTVQNGTLEEILLGPAHENDGTFNLFGGLRTSMATCGYQDLAEFNRAEVMIAPALMTEGKSLQTAQGVGMGARGNGASAHVPADAEHTSDAALAEV
;
A
#
# COMPACT_ATOMS: atom_id res chain seq x y z
N GLN A 1 20.54 13.07 -1.00
CA GLN A 1 20.27 13.89 0.20
C GLN A 1 20.07 15.38 -0.12
N ARG A 2 20.90 16.01 -0.97
CA ARG A 2 20.76 17.44 -1.34
C ARG A 2 19.39 17.83 -1.92
N ILE A 3 18.77 16.97 -2.73
CA ILE A 3 17.48 17.27 -3.38
C ILE A 3 16.31 17.51 -2.41
N TYR A 4 16.35 16.92 -1.20
CA TYR A 4 15.30 17.10 -0.18
C TYR A 4 15.54 18.32 0.74
N GLN A 5 16.66 19.02 0.57
CA GLN A 5 16.96 20.26 1.29
C GLN A 5 16.38 21.49 0.58
N GLU A 6 16.08 21.36 -0.71
CA GLU A 6 15.49 22.44 -1.49
C GLU A 6 14.04 22.68 -1.04
N PRO A 7 13.62 23.95 -0.87
CA PRO A 7 12.23 24.28 -0.59
C PRO A 7 11.30 23.73 -1.67
N VAL A 8 10.09 23.33 -1.25
CA VAL A 8 9.05 22.92 -2.18
C VAL A 8 8.68 24.10 -3.08
N LYS A 9 8.71 23.86 -4.39
CA LYS A 9 8.41 24.78 -5.47
C LYS A 9 6.93 24.66 -5.90
N PRO A 10 6.05 25.63 -5.55
CA PRO A 10 4.63 25.57 -5.86
C PRO A 10 4.32 25.31 -7.34
N GLU A 11 5.07 25.96 -8.23
CA GLU A 11 4.93 25.82 -9.68
C GLU A 11 5.13 24.38 -10.18
N LEU A 12 5.97 23.60 -9.49
CA LEU A 12 6.18 22.19 -9.84
C LEU A 12 5.05 21.28 -9.35
N ILE A 13 4.35 21.65 -8.28
CA ILE A 13 3.14 20.95 -7.84
C ILE A 13 2.06 21.12 -8.90
N ARG A 14 1.76 22.37 -9.27
CA ARG A 14 0.76 22.70 -10.30
C ARG A 14 1.05 21.96 -11.60
N ARG A 15 2.27 22.13 -12.12
CA ARG A 15 2.69 21.50 -13.38
C ARG A 15 2.54 19.97 -13.35
N ARG A 16 2.89 19.30 -12.25
CA ARG A 16 2.80 17.83 -12.17
C ARG A 16 1.34 17.36 -12.16
N ILE A 17 0.44 18.10 -11.48
CA ILE A 17 -0.99 17.78 -11.46
C ILE A 17 -1.58 17.98 -12.85
N GLU A 18 -1.30 19.11 -13.50
CA GLU A 18 -1.74 19.41 -14.87
C GLU A 18 -1.25 18.34 -15.88
N GLU A 19 0.03 17.96 -15.83
CA GLU A 19 0.61 16.90 -16.69
C GLU A 19 -0.13 15.56 -16.56
N ILE A 20 -0.58 15.18 -15.36
CA ILE A 20 -1.35 13.95 -15.12
C ILE A 20 -2.80 14.14 -15.59
N LYS A 21 -3.39 15.29 -15.27
CA LYS A 21 -4.77 15.60 -15.60
C LYS A 21 -5.02 15.66 -17.12
N ASP A 22 -4.04 16.17 -17.88
CA ASP A 22 -4.06 16.23 -19.34
C ASP A 22 -4.10 14.84 -20.00
N GLN A 23 -3.73 13.78 -19.27
CA GLN A 23 -3.90 12.40 -19.73
C GLN A 23 -5.33 11.86 -19.56
N GLY A 24 -6.25 12.67 -19.00
CA GLY A 24 -7.65 12.29 -18.81
C GLY A 24 -7.88 11.25 -17.70
N VAL A 25 -6.94 11.10 -16.78
CA VAL A 25 -7.01 10.13 -15.67
C VAL A 25 -7.35 10.82 -14.34
N VAL A 26 -7.84 10.03 -13.37
CA VAL A 26 -8.07 10.50 -12.00
C VAL A 26 -6.73 10.92 -11.38
N THR A 27 -6.67 12.17 -10.93
CA THR A 27 -5.44 12.75 -10.39
C THR A 27 -5.55 12.87 -8.87
N ALA A 28 -4.69 12.15 -8.15
CA ALA A 28 -4.60 12.19 -6.69
C ALA A 28 -3.21 12.65 -6.25
N ALA A 29 -3.15 13.41 -5.15
CA ALA A 29 -1.90 13.95 -4.63
C ALA A 29 -1.91 13.94 -3.11
N SER A 30 -0.72 13.72 -2.53
CA SER A 30 -0.54 13.65 -1.09
C SER A 30 0.14 14.89 -0.51
N LEU A 31 -0.43 15.39 0.58
CA LEU A 31 0.17 16.42 1.43
C LEU A 31 0.24 15.92 2.87
N THR A 32 1.30 16.30 3.58
CA THR A 32 1.38 15.99 5.02
C THR A 32 0.47 16.93 5.81
N PRO A 33 -0.02 16.52 7.00
CA PRO A 33 -0.82 17.40 7.85
C PRO A 33 -0.20 18.78 8.10
N GLN A 34 1.13 18.87 8.19
CA GLN A 34 1.87 20.11 8.43
C GLN A 34 1.93 21.04 7.20
N ARG A 35 1.64 20.53 6.00
CA ARG A 35 1.81 21.25 4.74
C ARG A 35 0.50 21.42 3.96
N VAL A 36 -0.56 20.70 4.33
CA VAL A 36 -1.80 20.69 3.58
C VAL A 36 -2.41 22.09 3.45
N SER A 37 -2.50 22.85 4.55
CA SER A 37 -3.03 24.22 4.54
C SER A 37 -2.30 25.17 3.60
N LYS A 38 -1.03 24.91 3.29
CA LYS A 38 -0.22 25.76 2.41
C LYS A 38 -0.39 25.44 0.92
N TYR A 39 -0.66 24.19 0.56
CA TYR A 39 -0.58 23.75 -0.84
C TYR A 39 -1.87 23.14 -1.39
N TYR A 40 -2.92 22.94 -0.57
CA TYR A 40 -4.13 22.29 -1.05
C TYR A 40 -4.87 23.14 -2.10
N GLU A 41 -5.05 24.44 -1.89
CA GLU A 41 -5.74 25.34 -2.86
C GLU A 41 -5.07 25.30 -4.22
N LEU A 42 -3.74 25.44 -4.24
CA LEU A 42 -2.93 25.33 -5.44
C LEU A 42 -3.14 23.99 -6.17
N ALA A 43 -3.25 22.89 -5.41
CA ALA A 43 -3.47 21.58 -5.99
C ALA A 43 -4.89 21.44 -6.57
N LEU A 44 -5.91 21.96 -5.88
CA LEU A 44 -7.29 21.98 -6.38
C LEU A 44 -7.42 22.84 -7.64
N GLU A 45 -6.81 24.03 -7.65
CA GLU A 45 -6.77 24.91 -8.83
C GLU A 45 -6.09 24.27 -10.04
N ALA A 46 -5.13 23.37 -9.81
CA ALA A 46 -4.46 22.61 -10.86
C ALA A 46 -5.30 21.43 -11.39
N GLY A 47 -6.50 21.18 -10.83
CA GLY A 47 -7.42 20.14 -11.28
C GLY A 47 -7.31 18.81 -10.51
N LEU A 48 -6.82 18.83 -9.26
CA LEU A 48 -6.75 17.65 -8.41
C LEU A 48 -8.15 17.06 -8.13
N ASP A 49 -8.32 15.75 -8.32
CA ASP A 49 -9.59 15.05 -8.11
C ASP A 49 -9.72 14.46 -6.70
N ILE A 50 -8.62 14.03 -6.08
CA ILE A 50 -8.61 13.43 -4.74
C ILE A 50 -7.43 13.99 -3.94
N LEU A 51 -7.72 14.53 -2.76
CA LEU A 51 -6.71 14.97 -1.81
C LEU A 51 -6.38 13.86 -0.82
N VAL A 52 -5.10 13.53 -0.67
CA VAL A 52 -4.64 12.58 0.34
C VAL A 52 -3.88 13.32 1.43
N ILE A 53 -4.39 13.32 2.66
CA ILE A 53 -3.68 13.84 3.84
C ILE A 53 -2.94 12.67 4.50
N GLN A 54 -1.63 12.56 4.26
CA GLN A 54 -0.85 11.40 4.70
C GLN A 54 0.27 11.78 5.68
N GLY A 55 0.28 11.13 6.84
CA GLY A 55 1.39 11.08 7.80
C GLY A 55 1.65 9.65 8.26
N THR A 56 2.73 9.40 9.01
CA THR A 56 3.00 8.07 9.58
C THR A 56 1.91 7.62 10.56
N VAL A 57 1.42 8.55 11.38
CA VAL A 57 0.28 8.40 12.27
C VAL A 57 -0.48 9.72 12.22
N VAL A 58 -1.79 9.67 12.00
CA VAL A 58 -2.66 10.85 11.99
C VAL A 58 -3.82 10.62 12.94
N SER A 59 -4.08 11.60 13.79
CA SER A 59 -5.25 11.67 14.65
C SER A 59 -6.16 12.80 14.18
N ALA A 60 -7.47 12.65 14.37
CA ALA A 60 -8.45 13.69 14.02
C ALA A 60 -8.21 15.00 14.80
N GLU A 61 -7.78 14.87 16.05
CA GLU A 61 -7.38 15.99 16.91
C GLU A 61 -5.87 15.93 17.12
N HIS A 62 -5.19 17.04 16.85
CA HIS A 62 -3.78 17.22 17.18
C HIS A 62 -3.67 18.26 18.29
N VAL A 63 -2.95 17.94 19.36
CA VAL A 63 -2.62 18.91 20.41
C VAL A 63 -1.16 19.30 20.21
N SER A 64 -0.93 20.57 19.89
CA SER A 64 0.40 21.15 19.77
C SER A 64 0.49 22.39 20.64
N MET A 65 1.59 22.53 21.37
CA MET A 65 1.92 23.75 22.11
C MET A 65 2.78 24.72 21.29
N THR A 66 3.21 24.33 20.09
CA THR A 66 4.19 25.07 19.28
C THR A 66 3.61 25.60 17.96
N SER A 67 2.46 25.09 17.53
CA SER A 67 1.78 25.50 16.31
C SER A 67 0.28 25.32 16.45
N GLU A 68 -0.52 26.15 15.79
CA GLU A 68 -1.97 25.93 15.71
C GLU A 68 -2.23 24.59 14.98
N PRO A 69 -2.91 23.63 15.64
CA PRO A 69 -3.19 22.34 15.03
C PRO A 69 -4.28 22.45 13.97
N LEU A 70 -4.12 21.75 12.85
CA LEU A 70 -5.14 21.65 11.83
C LEU A 70 -6.36 20.90 12.38
N ASN A 71 -7.52 21.55 12.42
CA ASN A 71 -8.78 20.89 12.68
C ASN A 71 -9.24 20.13 11.42
N LEU A 72 -8.97 18.82 11.39
CA LEU A 72 -9.27 17.98 10.22
C LEU A 72 -10.75 17.92 9.89
N LYS A 73 -11.64 18.02 10.89
CA LYS A 73 -13.09 17.97 10.68
C LYS A 73 -13.60 19.19 9.92
N GLU A 74 -13.14 20.37 10.29
CA GLU A 74 -13.50 21.62 9.59
C GLU A 74 -12.85 21.66 8.22
N PHE A 75 -11.56 21.31 8.14
CA PHE A 75 -10.80 21.34 6.90
C PHE A 75 -11.36 20.37 5.85
N ILE A 76 -11.58 19.09 6.20
CA ILE A 76 -12.03 18.09 5.22
C ILE A 76 -13.39 18.46 4.63
N ARG A 77 -14.27 19.07 5.44
CA ARG A 77 -15.60 19.50 4.98
C ARG A 77 -15.57 20.78 4.15
N SER A 78 -14.51 21.59 4.22
CA SER A 78 -14.36 22.78 3.38
C SER A 78 -13.71 22.46 2.03
N VAL A 79 -13.04 21.32 1.89
CA VAL A 79 -12.39 20.89 0.66
C VAL A 79 -13.44 20.38 -0.33
N GLY A 80 -13.46 20.96 -1.54
CA GLY A 80 -14.43 20.65 -2.58
C GLY A 80 -14.24 19.32 -3.32
N VAL A 81 -13.33 18.46 -2.86
CA VAL A 81 -13.01 17.15 -3.46
C VAL A 81 -12.94 16.07 -2.37
N PRO A 82 -13.15 14.78 -2.69
CA PRO A 82 -12.99 13.70 -1.73
C PRO A 82 -11.60 13.72 -1.07
N VAL A 83 -11.58 13.61 0.27
CA VAL A 83 -10.34 13.55 1.04
C VAL A 83 -10.13 12.15 1.62
N ILE A 84 -8.96 11.60 1.36
CA ILE A 84 -8.45 10.39 2.02
C ILE A 84 -7.48 10.80 3.12
N VAL A 85 -7.56 10.20 4.30
CA VAL A 85 -6.71 10.57 5.45
C VAL A 85 -6.07 9.36 6.13
N GLY A 86 -4.82 9.47 6.55
CA GLY A 86 -4.14 8.48 7.41
C GLY A 86 -2.66 8.79 7.59
N GLY A 87 -1.81 7.94 8.15
CA GLY A 87 -2.04 6.55 8.53
C GLY A 87 -2.77 6.35 9.86
N CYS A 88 -3.64 5.35 9.86
CA CYS A 88 -4.40 4.85 10.99
C CYS A 88 -4.01 3.40 11.27
N ALA A 89 -4.11 2.95 12.52
CA ALA A 89 -3.91 1.53 12.84
C ALA A 89 -4.74 1.03 14.03
N SER A 90 -5.81 1.74 14.38
CA SER A 90 -6.71 1.32 15.47
C SER A 90 -8.15 1.71 15.19
N TYR A 91 -9.08 0.96 15.80
CA TYR A 91 -10.52 1.21 15.71
C TYR A 91 -10.88 2.67 16.02
N HIS A 92 -10.46 3.18 17.18
CA HIS A 92 -10.84 4.52 17.64
C HIS A 92 -10.31 5.63 16.72
N THR A 93 -9.06 5.50 16.26
CA THR A 93 -8.48 6.47 15.32
C THR A 93 -9.23 6.42 13.99
N GLY A 94 -9.56 5.21 13.50
CA GLY A 94 -10.33 5.02 12.28
C GLY A 94 -11.69 5.70 12.36
N LEU A 95 -12.45 5.44 13.43
CA LEU A 95 -13.76 6.04 13.67
C LEU A 95 -13.69 7.58 13.76
N HIS A 96 -12.68 8.11 14.45
CA HIS A 96 -12.49 9.56 14.55
C HIS A 96 -12.17 10.21 13.21
N LEU A 97 -11.30 9.57 12.41
CA LEU A 97 -10.98 10.05 11.06
C LEU A 97 -12.20 9.99 10.14
N MET A 98 -13.00 8.92 10.19
CA MET A 98 -14.26 8.83 9.44
C MET A 98 -15.21 9.99 9.79
N ARG A 99 -15.39 10.28 11.08
CA ARG A 99 -16.25 11.38 11.56
C ARG A 99 -15.79 12.79 11.14
N THR A 100 -14.57 12.95 10.62
CA THR A 100 -14.16 14.22 10.00
C THR A 100 -14.90 14.50 8.70
N GLY A 101 -15.46 13.48 8.04
CA GLY A 101 -16.03 13.53 6.69
C GLY A 101 -15.07 13.00 5.62
N ALA A 102 -14.04 12.25 6.01
CA ALA A 102 -13.11 11.64 5.07
C ALA A 102 -13.82 10.60 4.19
N ALA A 103 -13.56 10.61 2.90
CA ALA A 103 -14.08 9.62 1.95
C ALA A 103 -13.36 8.27 2.07
N GLY A 104 -12.14 8.27 2.63
CA GLY A 104 -11.39 7.05 2.91
C GLY A 104 -10.33 7.22 4.00
N VAL A 105 -9.95 6.11 4.62
CA VAL A 105 -8.92 6.04 5.65
C VAL A 105 -7.78 5.14 5.18
N LEU A 106 -6.54 5.66 5.19
CA LEU A 106 -5.33 4.85 4.97
C LEU A 106 -4.97 4.11 6.26
N VAL A 107 -4.87 2.79 6.17
CA VAL A 107 -4.61 1.90 7.30
C VAL A 107 -3.23 1.28 7.19
N GLY A 108 -2.37 1.62 8.13
CA GLY A 108 -1.02 1.06 8.24
C GLY A 108 -0.09 1.95 9.05
N VAL A 109 0.47 1.39 10.13
CA VAL A 109 1.54 2.03 10.91
C VAL A 109 2.67 1.02 11.09
N GLY A 110 3.76 1.23 10.35
CA GLY A 110 4.93 0.36 10.36
C GLY A 110 5.01 -0.84 9.40
N PRO A 111 4.00 -1.24 8.60
CA PRO A 111 4.10 -2.48 7.82
C PRO A 111 4.92 -2.35 6.52
N GLY A 112 5.17 -1.12 6.04
CA GLY A 112 5.89 -0.88 4.79
C GLY A 112 7.36 -1.33 4.85
N GLN A 113 7.89 -1.88 3.74
CA GLN A 113 9.27 -2.39 3.65
C GLN A 113 10.33 -1.32 3.93
N ALA A 114 10.08 -0.07 3.52
CA ALA A 114 10.98 1.05 3.77
C ALA A 114 10.75 1.71 5.15
N CYS A 115 9.77 1.29 5.93
CA CYS A 115 9.41 1.92 7.19
C CYS A 115 10.26 1.35 8.33
N THR A 116 10.82 2.23 9.16
CA THR A 116 11.57 1.82 10.36
C THR A 116 10.90 2.26 11.66
N THR A 117 9.68 2.81 11.59
CA THR A 117 8.91 3.32 12.75
C THR A 117 8.81 2.33 13.90
N ARG A 118 8.58 1.03 13.64
CA ARG A 118 8.53 0.01 14.69
C ARG A 118 9.86 -0.13 15.42
N GLY A 119 10.97 -0.10 14.70
CA GLY A 119 12.31 -0.18 15.30
C GLY A 119 12.75 1.10 15.99
N VAL A 120 12.42 2.26 15.41
CA VAL A 120 12.86 3.57 15.92
C VAL A 120 12.00 4.06 17.08
N LEU A 121 10.68 3.85 17.03
CA LEU A 121 9.73 4.36 18.03
C LEU A 121 9.07 3.27 18.88
N GLY A 122 9.20 1.99 18.53
CA GLY A 122 8.42 0.92 19.17
C GLY A 122 6.94 0.93 18.83
N VAL A 123 6.51 1.74 17.86
CA VAL A 123 5.10 1.95 17.50
C VAL A 123 4.75 1.26 16.19
N GLY A 124 3.69 0.47 16.21
CA GLY A 124 3.06 -0.09 15.03
C GLY A 124 2.09 -1.22 15.37
N VAL A 125 1.27 -1.60 14.41
CA VAL A 125 0.27 -2.68 14.57
C VAL A 125 0.42 -3.65 13.39
N PRO A 126 0.30 -4.97 13.61
CA PRO A 126 0.22 -5.94 12.52
C PRO A 126 -0.90 -5.59 11.53
N GLN A 127 -0.61 -5.67 10.23
CA GLN A 127 -1.48 -5.06 9.21
C GLN A 127 -2.86 -5.70 9.13
N ALA A 128 -2.97 -7.03 9.26
CA ALA A 128 -4.26 -7.71 9.27
C ALA A 128 -5.17 -7.22 10.42
N THR A 129 -4.62 -7.09 11.63
CA THR A 129 -5.34 -6.54 12.79
C THR A 129 -5.74 -5.08 12.57
N ALA A 130 -4.82 -4.25 12.08
CA ALA A 130 -5.10 -2.84 11.82
C ALA A 130 -6.26 -2.67 10.81
N ILE A 131 -6.28 -3.45 9.72
CA ILE A 131 -7.35 -3.44 8.73
C ILE A 131 -8.67 -3.87 9.37
N ALA A 132 -8.68 -5.01 10.06
CA ALA A 132 -9.90 -5.53 10.69
C ALA A 132 -10.49 -4.56 11.72
N ASP A 133 -9.67 -3.94 12.56
CA ASP A 133 -10.10 -2.94 13.54
C ASP A 133 -10.73 -1.71 12.86
N VAL A 134 -10.11 -1.20 11.80
CA VAL A 134 -10.62 -0.02 11.08
C VAL A 134 -11.85 -0.37 10.22
N ALA A 135 -11.95 -1.58 9.67
CA ALA A 135 -13.16 -2.09 9.03
C ALA A 135 -14.33 -2.24 10.02
N GLY A 136 -14.03 -2.63 11.27
CA GLY A 136 -14.98 -2.59 12.38
C GLY A 136 -15.46 -1.15 12.65
N ALA A 137 -14.53 -0.20 12.70
CA ALA A 137 -14.87 1.23 12.87
C ALA A 137 -15.72 1.77 11.72
N ARG A 138 -15.44 1.39 10.46
CA ARG A 138 -16.27 1.70 9.29
C ARG A 138 -17.69 1.20 9.48
N SER A 139 -17.84 -0.05 9.91
CA SER A 139 -19.16 -0.65 10.13
C SER A 139 -19.96 0.15 11.16
N THR A 140 -19.35 0.54 12.27
CA THR A 140 -19.99 1.41 13.27
C THR A 140 -20.35 2.78 12.70
N HIS A 141 -19.43 3.43 11.97
CA HIS A 141 -19.69 4.72 11.36
C HIS A 141 -20.85 4.67 10.36
N MET A 142 -20.91 3.63 9.54
CA MET A 142 -22.00 3.40 8.59
C MET A 142 -23.33 3.18 9.31
N LEU A 143 -23.36 2.45 10.42
CA LEU A 143 -24.56 2.28 11.24
C LEU A 143 -25.02 3.59 11.91
N GLU A 144 -24.07 4.45 12.30
CA GLU A 144 -24.36 5.74 12.94
C GLU A 144 -24.85 6.81 11.94
N THR A 145 -24.35 6.80 10.71
CA THR A 145 -24.48 7.93 9.77
C THR A 145 -25.10 7.56 8.43
N GLY A 146 -25.10 6.29 8.05
CA GLY A 146 -25.41 5.83 6.69
C GLY A 146 -24.27 6.02 5.68
N GLU A 147 -23.14 6.60 6.08
CA GLU A 147 -22.01 6.89 5.18
C GLU A 147 -21.00 5.74 5.16
N TYR A 148 -20.65 5.29 3.95
CA TYR A 148 -19.64 4.25 3.75
C TYR A 148 -18.28 4.88 3.47
N VAL A 149 -17.37 4.83 4.44
CA VAL A 149 -16.00 5.34 4.29
C VAL A 149 -15.06 4.21 3.89
N GLN A 150 -14.28 4.43 2.82
CA GLN A 150 -13.38 3.42 2.28
C GLN A 150 -12.23 3.10 3.24
N VAL A 151 -11.91 1.82 3.43
CA VAL A 151 -10.74 1.35 4.17
C VAL A 151 -9.66 0.94 3.19
N ILE A 152 -8.53 1.65 3.20
CA ILE A 152 -7.46 1.45 2.22
C ILE A 152 -6.23 0.93 2.97
N ALA A 153 -5.83 -0.31 2.71
CA ALA A 153 -4.65 -0.88 3.35
C ALA A 153 -3.37 -0.29 2.73
N ASP A 154 -2.56 0.39 3.54
CA ASP A 154 -1.29 1.03 3.14
C ASP A 154 -0.08 0.30 3.74
N GLY A 155 0.63 -0.43 2.87
CA GLY A 155 1.86 -1.13 3.20
C GLY A 155 1.68 -2.57 3.72
N GLY A 156 2.75 -3.35 3.63
CA GLY A 156 2.80 -4.75 4.07
C GLY A 156 2.51 -5.78 2.97
N MET A 157 1.84 -5.39 1.89
CA MET A 157 1.55 -6.28 0.76
C MET A 157 2.78 -6.41 -0.15
N ARG A 158 3.22 -7.66 -0.38
CA ARG A 158 4.33 -7.98 -1.30
C ARG A 158 3.85 -8.78 -2.51
N THR A 159 2.86 -9.63 -2.31
CA THR A 159 2.37 -10.61 -3.29
C THR A 159 0.88 -10.44 -3.54
N GLY A 160 0.36 -11.03 -4.63
CA GLY A 160 -1.08 -11.08 -4.89
C GLY A 160 -1.85 -11.73 -3.73
N GLY A 161 -1.27 -12.74 -3.07
CA GLY A 161 -1.86 -13.35 -1.88
C GLY A 161 -1.94 -12.41 -0.67
N ASP A 162 -1.00 -11.46 -0.52
CA ASP A 162 -1.09 -10.46 0.54
C ASP A 162 -2.16 -9.40 0.23
N VAL A 163 -2.33 -9.04 -1.04
CA VAL A 163 -3.44 -8.21 -1.50
C VAL A 163 -4.77 -8.90 -1.18
N SER A 164 -4.91 -10.19 -1.52
CA SER A 164 -6.11 -10.98 -1.20
C SER A 164 -6.42 -10.97 0.30
N LYS A 165 -5.42 -11.20 1.14
CA LYS A 165 -5.59 -11.17 2.61
C LYS A 165 -6.01 -9.78 3.09
N ALA A 166 -5.44 -8.70 2.55
CA ALA A 166 -5.81 -7.35 2.94
C ALA A 166 -7.29 -7.05 2.64
N ILE A 167 -7.77 -7.43 1.45
CA ILE A 167 -9.20 -7.29 1.08
C ILE A 167 -10.08 -8.17 1.97
N ALA A 168 -9.71 -9.44 2.17
CA ALA A 168 -10.43 -10.37 3.04
C ALA A 168 -10.50 -9.87 4.50
N CYS A 169 -9.48 -9.15 4.99
CA CYS A 169 -9.49 -8.54 6.31
C CYS A 169 -10.41 -7.31 6.44
N GLY A 170 -11.00 -6.82 5.35
CA GLY A 170 -11.95 -5.71 5.38
C GLY A 170 -11.55 -4.46 4.61
N ALA A 171 -10.45 -4.50 3.83
CA ALA A 171 -10.06 -3.37 2.99
C ALA A 171 -10.84 -3.33 1.68
N ASP A 172 -11.12 -2.11 1.22
CA ASP A 172 -11.79 -1.81 -0.05
C ASP A 172 -10.77 -1.59 -1.19
N ALA A 173 -9.57 -1.13 -0.83
CA ALA A 173 -8.45 -0.96 -1.74
C ALA A 173 -7.09 -1.16 -1.03
N VAL A 174 -6.02 -1.25 -1.83
CA VAL A 174 -4.65 -1.37 -1.34
C VAL A 174 -3.77 -0.28 -1.94
N MET A 175 -2.89 0.31 -1.12
CA MET A 175 -1.80 1.17 -1.55
C MET A 175 -0.51 0.35 -1.57
N ILE A 176 0.10 0.24 -2.75
CA ILE A 176 1.25 -0.64 -3.02
C ILE A 176 2.48 0.22 -3.32
N GLY A 177 3.54 0.03 -2.53
CA GLY A 177 4.81 0.76 -2.67
C GLY A 177 5.90 -0.08 -3.32
N SER A 178 6.64 -0.84 -2.49
CA SER A 178 7.85 -1.56 -2.92
C SER A 178 7.66 -2.55 -4.08
N PRO A 179 6.54 -3.29 -4.20
CA PRO A 179 6.29 -4.10 -5.38
C PRO A 179 6.30 -3.28 -6.68
N LEU A 180 5.69 -2.09 -6.69
CA LEU A 180 5.66 -1.22 -7.89
C LEU A 180 7.00 -0.55 -8.16
N ALA A 181 7.87 -0.41 -7.15
CA ALA A 181 9.22 0.12 -7.35
C ALA A 181 10.11 -0.80 -8.20
N ARG A 182 9.67 -2.04 -8.46
CA ARG A 182 10.31 -2.98 -9.39
C ARG A 182 10.01 -2.69 -10.85
N ALA A 183 9.00 -1.87 -11.13
CA ALA A 183 8.62 -1.51 -12.48
C ALA A 183 9.74 -0.71 -13.17
N HIS A 184 9.91 -0.87 -14.47
CA HIS A 184 10.81 -0.04 -15.28
C HIS A 184 10.37 1.43 -15.30
N GLU A 185 9.07 1.67 -15.19
CA GLU A 185 8.40 2.97 -15.17
C GLU A 185 8.53 3.68 -13.81
N ALA A 186 8.93 2.97 -12.75
CA ALA A 186 9.02 3.55 -11.42
C ALA A 186 10.12 4.63 -11.36
N PRO A 187 9.80 5.85 -10.89
CA PRO A 187 10.75 6.97 -10.88
C PRO A 187 11.93 6.76 -9.91
N GLY A 188 11.83 5.76 -9.04
CA GLY A 188 12.89 5.37 -8.11
C GLY A 188 14.03 4.57 -8.74
N HIS A 189 13.90 4.12 -10.00
CA HIS A 189 14.91 3.33 -10.72
C HIS A 189 15.48 2.16 -9.87
N GLY A 190 14.60 1.31 -9.37
CA GLY A 190 14.98 0.18 -8.50
C GLY A 190 15.26 0.57 -7.04
N PHE A 191 14.89 1.77 -6.62
CA PHE A 191 14.93 2.17 -5.21
C PHE A 191 13.56 2.61 -4.70
N HIS A 192 13.33 2.38 -3.42
CA HIS A 192 12.10 2.76 -2.74
C HIS A 192 12.41 3.33 -1.35
N TRP A 193 11.65 4.33 -0.93
CA TRP A 193 11.75 4.93 0.41
C TRP A 193 10.41 5.57 0.79
N GLY A 194 10.17 5.65 2.10
CA GLY A 194 9.00 6.35 2.64
C GLY A 194 9.23 7.84 2.83
N MET A 195 8.15 8.59 3.03
CA MET A 195 8.18 10.04 3.27
C MET A 195 9.00 10.42 4.52
N ALA A 196 9.01 9.57 5.54
CA ALA A 196 9.70 9.81 6.80
C ALA A 196 11.22 9.49 6.77
N THR A 197 11.74 9.00 5.64
CA THR A 197 13.16 8.63 5.50
C THR A 197 14.10 9.83 5.65
N PHE A 198 13.67 11.03 5.25
CA PHE A 198 14.52 12.24 5.25
C PHE A 198 14.12 13.26 6.32
N HIS A 199 13.44 12.82 7.38
CA HIS A 199 13.10 13.70 8.49
C HIS A 199 14.40 14.26 9.13
N PRO A 200 14.51 15.58 9.37
CA PRO A 200 15.79 16.22 9.67
C PRO A 200 16.41 15.82 11.03
N SER A 201 15.59 15.56 12.05
CA SER A 201 16.06 15.18 13.38
C SER A 201 15.91 13.69 13.69
N LEU A 202 14.75 13.11 13.34
CA LEU A 202 14.43 11.71 13.62
C LEU A 202 13.92 10.95 12.37
N PRO A 203 14.82 10.47 11.50
CA PRO A 203 14.48 9.60 10.36
C PRO A 203 13.75 8.33 10.79
N ARG A 204 12.67 7.98 10.10
CA ARG A 204 11.85 6.78 10.38
C ARG A 204 11.57 5.94 9.14
N GLY A 205 12.50 6.00 8.19
CA GLY A 205 12.49 5.13 7.03
C GLY A 205 13.90 4.86 6.52
N ALA A 206 14.00 3.83 5.70
CA ALA A 206 15.21 3.45 4.99
C ALA A 206 15.02 3.64 3.49
N ARG A 207 16.11 3.95 2.78
CA ARG A 207 16.15 3.81 1.32
C ARG A 207 16.53 2.36 1.01
N VAL A 208 15.56 1.60 0.54
CA VAL A 208 15.74 0.19 0.18
C VAL A 208 15.97 0.07 -1.32
N GLN A 209 16.80 -0.91 -1.70
CA GLN A 209 16.99 -1.30 -3.08
C GLN A 209 16.06 -2.47 -3.41
N THR A 210 15.48 -2.42 -4.59
CA THR A 210 14.67 -3.48 -5.18
C THR A 210 15.28 -3.90 -6.51
N VAL A 211 14.80 -5.00 -7.09
CA VAL A 211 15.14 -5.42 -8.45
C VAL A 211 14.25 -4.69 -9.45
N GLN A 212 14.77 -4.30 -10.61
CA GLN A 212 13.92 -3.86 -11.72
C GLN A 212 13.79 -5.00 -12.72
N ASN A 213 12.62 -5.62 -12.79
CA ASN A 213 12.45 -6.87 -13.52
C ASN A 213 11.11 -7.02 -14.24
N GLY A 214 10.37 -5.94 -14.45
CA GLY A 214 9.13 -5.98 -15.23
C GLY A 214 8.52 -4.61 -15.46
N THR A 215 7.48 -4.57 -16.27
CA THR A 215 6.63 -3.39 -16.47
C THR A 215 5.60 -3.26 -15.35
N LEU A 216 5.00 -2.08 -15.22
CA LEU A 216 3.91 -1.86 -14.28
C LEU A 216 2.70 -2.76 -14.60
N GLU A 217 2.44 -2.96 -15.89
CA GLU A 217 1.36 -3.82 -16.39
C GLU A 217 1.58 -5.29 -15.98
N GLU A 218 2.76 -5.85 -16.20
CA GLU A 218 3.05 -7.24 -15.81
C GLU A 218 2.93 -7.43 -14.29
N ILE A 219 3.45 -6.48 -13.50
CA ILE A 219 3.39 -6.55 -12.04
C ILE A 219 1.93 -6.55 -11.56
N LEU A 220 1.08 -5.67 -12.10
CA LEU A 220 -0.31 -5.52 -11.64
C LEU A 220 -1.28 -6.53 -12.26
N LEU A 221 -1.20 -6.72 -13.58
CA LEU A 221 -2.20 -7.38 -14.42
C LEU A 221 -1.69 -8.68 -15.06
N GLY A 222 -0.38 -8.88 -15.09
CA GLY A 222 0.27 -10.05 -15.65
C GLY A 222 0.67 -9.89 -17.12
N PRO A 223 1.19 -10.96 -17.74
CA PRO A 223 1.35 -12.31 -17.18
C PRO A 223 2.37 -12.37 -16.04
N ALA A 224 2.26 -13.39 -15.19
CA ALA A 224 3.30 -13.70 -14.20
C ALA A 224 4.30 -14.66 -14.82
N HIS A 225 5.59 -14.33 -14.72
CA HIS A 225 6.69 -15.16 -15.23
C HIS A 225 7.35 -16.02 -14.15
N GLU A 226 7.18 -15.64 -12.88
CA GLU A 226 7.62 -16.39 -11.70
C GLU A 226 6.45 -16.97 -10.90
N ASN A 227 6.76 -17.92 -10.00
CA ASN A 227 5.79 -18.60 -9.14
C ASN A 227 5.79 -18.07 -7.69
N ASP A 228 6.32 -16.88 -7.46
CA ASP A 228 6.44 -16.26 -6.12
C ASP A 228 5.30 -15.29 -5.78
N GLY A 229 4.36 -15.09 -6.71
CA GLY A 229 3.19 -14.24 -6.57
C GLY A 229 3.49 -12.74 -6.59
N THR A 230 4.69 -12.33 -7.04
CA THR A 230 5.08 -10.92 -7.09
C THR A 230 4.68 -10.20 -8.38
N PHE A 231 4.26 -10.95 -9.40
CA PHE A 231 3.63 -10.46 -10.62
C PHE A 231 2.14 -10.83 -10.66
N ASN A 232 1.40 -10.17 -11.56
CA ASN A 232 -0.03 -10.34 -11.71
C ASN A 232 -0.79 -10.27 -10.37
N LEU A 233 -0.50 -9.24 -9.57
CA LEU A 233 -1.07 -9.09 -8.22
C LEU A 233 -2.60 -9.17 -8.23
N PHE A 234 -3.25 -8.55 -9.22
CA PHE A 234 -4.71 -8.55 -9.33
C PHE A 234 -5.27 -9.83 -9.96
N GLY A 235 -4.49 -10.57 -10.75
CA GLY A 235 -4.84 -11.95 -11.10
C GLY A 235 -4.84 -12.85 -9.88
N GLY A 236 -3.84 -12.71 -8.99
CA GLY A 236 -3.82 -13.40 -7.70
C GLY A 236 -5.05 -13.11 -6.84
N LEU A 237 -5.49 -11.84 -6.79
CA LEU A 237 -6.71 -11.43 -6.12
C LEU A 237 -7.95 -12.09 -6.74
N ARG A 238 -8.14 -11.98 -8.06
CA ARG A 238 -9.28 -12.57 -8.77
C ARG A 238 -9.36 -14.08 -8.57
N THR A 239 -8.22 -14.78 -8.71
CA THR A 239 -8.15 -16.22 -8.49
C THR A 239 -8.47 -16.58 -7.03
N SER A 240 -7.98 -15.81 -6.06
CA SER A 240 -8.30 -16.03 -4.65
C SER A 240 -9.80 -15.87 -4.37
N MET A 241 -10.42 -14.81 -4.90
CA MET A 241 -11.86 -14.57 -4.76
C MET A 241 -12.67 -15.71 -5.37
N ALA A 242 -12.37 -16.09 -6.61
CA ALA A 242 -13.04 -17.18 -7.31
C ALA A 242 -12.90 -18.52 -6.57
N THR A 243 -11.69 -18.83 -6.08
CA THR A 243 -11.41 -20.06 -5.32
C THR A 243 -12.19 -20.10 -4.00
N CYS A 244 -12.35 -18.96 -3.34
CA CYS A 244 -13.13 -18.83 -2.12
C CYS A 244 -14.63 -18.63 -2.36
N GLY A 245 -15.10 -18.58 -3.62
CA GLY A 245 -16.52 -18.49 -3.98
C GLY A 245 -17.12 -17.08 -3.94
N TYR A 246 -16.31 -16.03 -4.11
CA TYR A 246 -16.75 -14.62 -4.06
C TYR A 246 -16.67 -13.94 -5.42
N GLN A 247 -17.66 -13.10 -5.74
CA GLN A 247 -17.77 -12.45 -7.05
C GLN A 247 -17.23 -11.02 -7.09
N ASP A 248 -17.24 -10.31 -5.95
CA ASP A 248 -16.74 -8.95 -5.83
C ASP A 248 -16.00 -8.70 -4.50
N LEU A 249 -15.35 -7.53 -4.39
CA LEU A 249 -14.53 -7.18 -3.23
C LEU A 249 -15.37 -7.06 -1.95
N ALA A 250 -16.58 -6.50 -2.05
CA ALA A 250 -17.46 -6.28 -0.89
C ALA A 250 -17.93 -7.61 -0.31
N GLU A 251 -18.19 -8.62 -1.16
CA GLU A 251 -18.47 -9.95 -0.68
C GLU A 251 -17.22 -10.63 -0.09
N PHE A 252 -16.06 -10.46 -0.73
CA PHE A 252 -14.80 -11.08 -0.30
C PHE A 252 -14.29 -10.56 1.05
N ASN A 253 -14.71 -9.35 1.47
CA ASN A 253 -14.51 -8.82 2.82
C ASN A 253 -15.12 -9.74 3.92
N ARG A 254 -16.03 -10.67 3.55
CA ARG A 254 -16.64 -11.65 4.46
C ARG A 254 -15.96 -13.02 4.43
N ALA A 255 -14.87 -13.16 3.69
CA ALA A 255 -14.10 -14.40 3.62
C ALA A 255 -13.56 -14.77 5.00
N GLU A 256 -13.59 -16.07 5.31
CA GLU A 256 -12.99 -16.57 6.55
C GLU A 256 -11.47 -16.42 6.47
N VAL A 257 -10.88 -15.80 7.49
CA VAL A 257 -9.43 -15.64 7.63
C VAL A 257 -8.97 -16.44 8.84
N MET A 258 -8.03 -17.36 8.62
CA MET A 258 -7.44 -18.17 9.69
C MET A 258 -5.96 -17.85 9.90
N ILE A 259 -5.54 -17.86 11.16
CA ILE A 259 -4.14 -17.76 11.54
C ILE A 259 -3.56 -19.18 11.57
N ALA A 260 -2.78 -19.52 10.55
CA ALA A 260 -2.08 -20.80 10.45
C ALA A 260 -0.57 -20.57 10.40
N PRO A 261 0.14 -20.55 11.54
CA PRO A 261 1.59 -20.30 11.56
C PRO A 261 2.40 -21.30 10.72
N ALA A 262 1.91 -22.53 10.61
CA ALA A 262 2.56 -23.60 9.83
C ALA A 262 2.40 -23.44 8.32
N LEU A 263 1.50 -22.56 7.82
CA LEU A 263 1.17 -22.43 6.39
C LEU A 263 2.40 -22.21 5.50
N MET A 264 3.40 -21.49 6.02
CA MET A 264 4.64 -21.20 5.29
C MET A 264 5.58 -22.41 5.17
N THR A 265 5.40 -23.44 6.00
CA THR A 265 6.33 -24.57 6.13
C THR A 265 5.69 -25.93 5.86
N GLU A 266 4.37 -26.05 6.00
CA GLU A 266 3.62 -27.30 5.86
C GLU A 266 3.74 -27.86 4.44
N GLY A 267 4.28 -29.09 4.33
CA GLY A 267 4.51 -29.75 3.05
C GLY A 267 5.57 -29.10 2.16
N LYS A 268 6.38 -28.15 2.68
CA LYS A 268 7.36 -27.38 1.88
C LYS A 268 8.80 -27.90 1.97
N SER A 269 9.01 -29.14 2.40
CA SER A 269 10.36 -29.72 2.57
C SER A 269 11.18 -29.70 1.27
N LEU A 270 10.60 -30.15 0.15
CA LEU A 270 11.27 -30.15 -1.16
C LEU A 270 11.56 -28.73 -1.67
N GLN A 271 10.57 -27.84 -1.56
CA GLN A 271 10.71 -26.44 -1.95
C GLN A 271 11.84 -25.75 -1.17
N THR A 272 11.92 -26.01 0.13
CA THR A 272 12.97 -25.47 1.01
C THR A 272 14.34 -26.06 0.66
N ALA A 273 14.43 -27.37 0.43
CA ALA A 273 15.68 -28.03 0.07
C ALA A 273 16.24 -27.55 -1.28
N GLN A 274 15.36 -27.16 -2.21
CA GLN A 274 15.73 -26.71 -3.56
C GLN A 274 15.77 -25.18 -3.70
N GLY A 275 15.29 -24.42 -2.70
CA GLY A 275 15.23 -22.97 -2.75
C GLY A 275 14.22 -22.41 -3.76
N VAL A 276 13.14 -23.12 -4.05
CA VAL A 276 12.12 -22.76 -5.06
C VAL A 276 10.76 -22.47 -4.42
N GLY A 277 9.89 -21.72 -5.09
CA GLY A 277 8.53 -21.43 -4.61
C GLY A 277 8.55 -20.81 -3.21
N MET A 278 7.81 -21.41 -2.27
CA MET A 278 7.75 -20.95 -0.87
C MET A 278 9.05 -21.19 -0.09
N GLY A 279 9.98 -21.99 -0.62
CA GLY A 279 11.30 -22.23 -0.06
C GLY A 279 12.36 -21.21 -0.48
N ALA A 280 12.05 -20.36 -1.47
CA ALA A 280 12.93 -19.28 -1.91
C ALA A 280 13.04 -18.23 -0.81
N ARG A 281 14.10 -18.29 0.01
CA ARG A 281 14.34 -17.34 1.10
C ARG A 281 14.76 -15.99 0.54
N GLY A 282 13.82 -15.12 0.16
CA GLY A 282 13.94 -13.65 0.13
C GLY A 282 15.13 -12.99 -0.60
N ASN A 283 16.08 -13.73 -1.14
CA ASN A 283 17.09 -13.26 -2.06
C ASN A 283 16.42 -13.27 -3.42
N GLY A 284 16.07 -12.09 -3.92
CA GLY A 284 15.85 -11.86 -5.34
C GLY A 284 17.13 -12.09 -6.16
N ALA A 285 17.73 -13.27 -6.01
CA ALA A 285 18.62 -13.83 -7.01
C ALA A 285 17.72 -14.70 -7.86
N SER A 286 17.39 -14.21 -9.06
CA SER A 286 17.10 -15.04 -10.21
C SER A 286 17.85 -16.36 -10.08
N ALA A 287 17.14 -17.48 -10.01
CA ALA A 287 17.77 -18.76 -10.31
C ALA A 287 18.20 -18.66 -11.78
N HIS A 288 19.43 -18.21 -12.01
CA HIS A 288 20.09 -18.38 -13.28
C HIS A 288 20.28 -19.89 -13.40
N VAL A 289 19.36 -20.55 -14.11
CA VAL A 289 19.64 -21.87 -14.66
C VAL A 289 20.83 -21.66 -15.59
N PRO A 290 21.98 -22.32 -15.37
CA PRO A 290 23.04 -22.29 -16.35
C PRO A 290 22.45 -22.86 -17.64
N ALA A 291 22.46 -22.08 -18.71
CA ALA A 291 22.39 -22.62 -20.05
C ALA A 291 23.70 -23.39 -20.24
N ASP A 292 23.71 -24.66 -19.84
CA ASP A 292 24.61 -25.74 -20.26
C ASP A 292 24.37 -26.96 -19.35
N ALA A 293 23.32 -27.71 -19.68
CA ALA A 293 23.22 -29.12 -19.31
C ALA A 293 22.61 -29.86 -20.50
N GLU A 294 23.44 -30.07 -21.53
CA GLU A 294 23.24 -31.20 -22.44
C GLU A 294 23.24 -32.48 -21.60
N HIS A 295 22.05 -33.01 -21.31
CA HIS A 295 21.89 -34.42 -21.05
C HIS A 295 20.65 -34.93 -21.79
N THR A 296 20.96 -35.61 -22.88
CA THR A 296 20.12 -36.58 -23.57
C THR A 296 19.47 -37.54 -22.59
N SER A 297 18.14 -37.59 -22.57
CA SER A 297 17.42 -38.86 -22.42
C SER A 297 15.96 -38.69 -22.81
N ASP A 298 15.58 -39.42 -23.85
CA ASP A 298 14.20 -39.84 -24.14
C ASP A 298 13.46 -40.25 -22.87
N ALA A 299 12.31 -39.63 -22.63
CA ALA A 299 11.20 -40.26 -21.92
C ALA A 299 9.90 -39.53 -22.28
N ALA A 300 9.23 -40.07 -23.29
CA ALA A 300 7.80 -39.91 -23.46
C ALA A 300 7.06 -40.35 -22.18
N LEU A 301 5.94 -39.68 -21.88
CA LEU A 301 4.69 -40.14 -21.24
C LEU A 301 4.01 -38.89 -20.62
N ALA A 302 3.04 -38.30 -21.33
CA ALA A 302 1.62 -38.65 -21.32
C ALA A 302 0.86 -38.03 -20.13
N GLU A 303 -0.01 -37.08 -20.47
CA GLU A 303 -1.05 -36.48 -19.64
C GLU A 303 -1.97 -37.53 -19.00
N VAL A 304 -2.38 -37.26 -17.74
CA VAL A 304 -3.72 -37.51 -17.18
C VAL A 304 -4.05 -36.34 -16.26
#